data_AF-A0A809Q1H2-F1
#
_entry.id   AF-A0A809Q1H2-F1
#
_cell.length_a   1.000
_cell.length_b   1.000
_cell.length_c   1.000
_cell.angle_alpha   90.00
_cell.angle_beta   90.00
_cell.angle_gamma   90.00
#
_symmetry.space_group_name_H-M   'P 1'
#
loop_
_entity.id
_entity.type
_entity.pdbx_description
1 polymer ?
#
loop_
_entity_poly.entity_id
_entity_poly.type
_entity_poly.pdbx_seq_one_letter_code
_entity_poly.pdbx_strand_id
1 'polypeptide(L)'
;MKIQRLIGNGAPLLAALFFAPQVAHAYFEDLCVSTKDRKIVACVEPRAACAKTPSEGKACPVQLEQAVKQIAAPVPARSMIHSDATYFLAQALGYRADVAYWIVAYNEVADYTQYAPIDQCGVQASASNSGQSYITAKFNGFQRINNTTDGPLYHYVLPFSPNGAGTDVHGAGGIQAVYPFHFPAPGYPLVIDDVYEGSLSNLRQWAMQPDEEPGLLCAAGLTVPNGASNFSGRTCRTGITVQGTVPVITQSQNGVQVSFNSGPKILDNSNGDVSYRELGQWLKDKSRTTGVLWKDPAMPPVPVQLARIGLYIHSMQDTASHSTYCGDDAPSPPGGTDVGSYMKLDGNNLQLIFGATCATAPHIAGHTEETATGDAPLPLRNYSALNMTLNELIIFGNTVAKARGWIVNPDLLPPDVVGGKNAMGQSAADLQARLVGTITQGQQWTRGEVYKSGLVTLPLQELSTLIRLHVMNAALMSYSDYVQKQTTAPGRFTPFELMPGNAKNPQDTSACFK
;
A
#
# COMPACT_ATOMS: atom_id res chain seq x y z
N MET A 1 4.90 -70.71 -38.52
CA MET A 1 5.18 -69.25 -38.63
C MET A 1 5.62 -68.77 -37.26
N LYS A 2 6.66 -67.94 -37.20
CA LYS A 2 7.52 -67.67 -36.03
C LYS A 2 6.83 -66.91 -34.89
N ILE A 3 7.32 -67.20 -33.69
CA ILE A 3 7.14 -66.50 -32.40
C ILE A 3 7.61 -65.04 -32.48
N GLN A 4 6.85 -64.11 -31.89
CA GLN A 4 7.40 -62.88 -31.31
C GLN A 4 6.63 -62.46 -30.05
N ARG A 5 7.38 -62.38 -28.93
CA ARG A 5 7.02 -61.76 -27.64
C ARG A 5 7.18 -60.24 -27.71
N LEU A 6 6.29 -59.50 -27.05
CA LEU A 6 6.47 -58.16 -26.45
C LEU A 6 5.46 -58.11 -25.29
N ILE A 7 5.81 -58.33 -24.02
CA ILE A 7 6.47 -57.43 -23.04
C ILE A 7 6.10 -55.96 -23.20
N GLY A 8 5.42 -55.43 -22.18
CA GLY A 8 5.49 -54.03 -21.75
C GLY A 8 4.25 -53.19 -22.04
N ASN A 9 3.45 -52.90 -21.01
CA ASN A 9 3.66 -51.70 -20.18
C ASN A 9 2.51 -51.54 -19.19
N GLY A 10 2.87 -51.61 -17.90
CA GLY A 10 1.98 -51.26 -16.81
C GLY A 10 1.58 -49.79 -16.90
N ALA A 11 0.32 -49.53 -16.59
CA ALA A 11 -0.18 -48.19 -16.37
C ALA A 11 0.53 -47.58 -15.14
N PRO A 12 1.22 -46.44 -15.25
CA PRO A 12 1.42 -45.61 -14.09
C PRO A 12 0.12 -44.82 -13.88
N LEU A 13 -0.51 -45.05 -12.71
CA LEU A 13 -1.38 -44.05 -12.10
C LEU A 13 -0.59 -42.73 -12.08
N LEU A 14 -0.92 -41.80 -12.98
CA LEU A 14 -0.55 -40.40 -12.76
C LEU A 14 -1.40 -39.93 -11.59
N ALA A 15 -0.76 -39.92 -10.42
CA ALA A 15 -1.22 -39.15 -9.28
C ALA A 15 -1.54 -37.74 -9.77
N ALA A 16 -2.78 -37.33 -9.57
CA ALA A 16 -3.17 -35.94 -9.56
C ALA A 16 -2.33 -35.24 -8.50
N LEU A 17 -1.19 -34.70 -8.91
CA LEU A 17 -0.48 -33.67 -8.18
C LEU A 17 -1.46 -32.52 -8.05
N PHE A 18 -2.07 -32.42 -6.86
CA PHE A 18 -2.69 -31.20 -6.39
C PHE A 18 -1.64 -30.09 -6.56
N PHE A 19 -1.79 -29.29 -7.60
CA PHE A 19 -1.14 -28.00 -7.66
C PHE A 19 -1.73 -27.18 -6.51
N ALA A 20 -1.06 -27.21 -5.36
CA ALA A 20 -1.32 -26.22 -4.33
C ALA A 20 -1.22 -24.85 -5.02
N PRO A 21 -2.22 -23.97 -4.89
CA PRO A 21 -2.13 -22.64 -5.47
C PRO A 21 -0.85 -22.00 -4.94
N GLN A 22 0.09 -21.69 -5.83
CA GLN A 22 1.28 -20.96 -5.44
C GLN A 22 0.81 -19.64 -4.84
N VAL A 23 1.17 -19.42 -3.59
CA VAL A 23 0.97 -18.14 -2.90
C VAL A 23 1.86 -17.16 -3.64
N ALA A 24 1.27 -16.09 -4.19
CA ALA A 24 2.06 -15.08 -4.87
C ALA A 24 2.89 -14.29 -3.85
N HIS A 25 3.82 -13.51 -4.36
CA HIS A 25 5.19 -13.49 -3.87
C HIS A 25 5.66 -12.06 -3.56
N ALA A 26 6.28 -11.90 -2.38
CA ALA A 26 6.65 -10.64 -1.73
C ALA A 26 8.01 -10.05 -2.12
N TYR A 27 8.09 -8.73 -2.36
CA TYR A 27 9.32 -8.00 -2.66
C TYR A 27 9.31 -6.58 -2.04
N PHE A 28 10.39 -6.20 -1.34
CA PHE A 28 10.68 -4.82 -0.84
C PHE A 28 9.93 -4.33 0.39
N GLU A 29 9.47 -5.27 1.20
CA GLU A 29 8.74 -4.98 2.43
C GLU A 29 9.67 -4.62 3.58
N ASP A 30 9.13 -4.28 4.75
CA ASP A 30 9.96 -3.91 5.91
C ASP A 30 10.42 -5.14 6.69
N LEU A 31 9.45 -5.98 7.07
CA LEU A 31 9.64 -7.14 7.91
C LEU A 31 9.52 -8.40 7.07
N CYS A 32 10.52 -9.27 7.12
CA CYS A 32 10.50 -10.58 6.46
C CYS A 32 10.75 -11.70 7.45
N VAL A 33 10.29 -12.91 7.11
CA VAL A 33 10.65 -14.11 7.86
C VAL A 33 11.89 -14.75 7.23
N SER A 34 12.97 -14.79 8.00
CA SER A 34 14.21 -15.47 7.63
C SER A 34 13.95 -16.95 7.32
N THR A 35 14.41 -17.41 6.17
CA THR A 35 14.30 -18.83 5.77
C THR A 35 15.20 -19.74 6.61
N LYS A 36 16.23 -19.20 7.26
CA LYS A 36 17.22 -19.96 8.03
C LYS A 36 16.74 -20.30 9.44
N ASP A 37 16.15 -19.33 10.13
CA ASP A 37 15.83 -19.44 11.56
C ASP A 37 14.40 -19.02 11.90
N ARG A 38 13.55 -18.74 10.89
CA ARG A 38 12.14 -18.35 11.03
C ARG A 38 11.91 -17.11 11.88
N LYS A 39 12.93 -16.26 12.05
CA LYS A 39 12.81 -15.01 12.79
C LYS A 39 12.42 -13.86 11.88
N ILE A 40 11.78 -12.87 12.47
CA ILE A 40 11.57 -11.57 11.83
C ILE A 40 12.93 -10.89 11.65
N VAL A 41 13.24 -10.54 10.42
CA VAL A 41 14.44 -9.83 9.99
C VAL A 41 14.06 -8.70 9.05
N ALA A 42 14.98 -7.76 8.82
CA ALA A 42 14.80 -6.80 7.74
C ALA A 42 14.76 -7.56 6.41
N CYS A 43 13.77 -7.26 5.59
CA CYS A 43 13.70 -7.76 4.22
C CYS A 43 14.92 -7.31 3.41
N VAL A 44 15.19 -6.00 3.46
CA VAL A 44 16.34 -5.34 2.85
C VAL A 44 17.10 -4.64 3.97
N GLU A 45 18.43 -4.76 3.95
CA GLU A 45 19.25 -4.18 5.01
C GLU A 45 19.13 -2.65 5.05
N PRO A 46 19.13 -2.05 6.26
CA PRO A 46 18.99 -0.61 6.44
C PRO A 46 20.15 0.13 5.78
N ARG A 47 19.97 1.44 5.51
CA ARG A 47 21.04 2.29 4.91
C ARG A 47 22.36 2.24 5.68
N ALA A 48 22.30 2.02 7.00
CA ALA A 48 23.47 1.87 7.86
C ALA A 48 24.34 0.64 7.53
N ALA A 49 23.79 -0.37 6.86
CA ALA A 49 24.53 -1.56 6.42
C ALA A 49 25.33 -1.33 5.12
N CYS A 50 25.06 -0.23 4.40
CA CYS A 50 25.82 0.10 3.20
C CYS A 50 27.22 0.65 3.57
N ALA A 51 28.25 0.20 2.86
CA ALA A 51 29.63 0.67 3.05
C ALA A 51 29.80 2.19 2.90
N LYS A 52 28.93 2.82 2.10
CA LYS A 52 28.71 4.26 2.05
C LYS A 52 27.22 4.49 2.09
N THR A 53 26.76 5.45 2.88
CA THR A 53 25.36 5.89 2.86
C THR A 53 25.04 6.31 1.43
N PRO A 54 24.08 5.62 0.76
CA PRO A 54 23.73 6.00 -0.60
C PRO A 54 23.09 7.39 -0.60
N SER A 55 23.12 8.09 -1.74
CA SER A 55 22.28 9.28 -1.92
C SER A 55 20.81 8.91 -1.72
N GLU A 56 19.97 9.90 -1.40
CA GLU A 56 18.52 9.71 -1.47
C GLU A 56 18.10 9.14 -2.83
N GLY A 57 17.19 8.17 -2.82
CA GLY A 57 16.70 7.52 -4.05
C GLY A 57 17.67 6.55 -4.71
N LYS A 58 18.76 6.17 -4.02
CA LYS A 58 19.69 5.15 -4.51
C LYS A 58 19.80 4.00 -3.54
N ALA A 59 19.68 2.78 -4.07
CA ALA A 59 20.00 1.57 -3.34
C ALA A 59 21.50 1.24 -3.49
N CYS A 60 22.14 0.76 -2.42
CA CYS A 60 23.52 0.28 -2.50
C CYS A 60 23.57 -1.18 -3.03
N PRO A 61 24.75 -1.68 -3.47
CA PRO A 61 24.83 -3.00 -4.09
C PRO A 61 24.27 -4.17 -3.26
N VAL A 62 24.46 -4.17 -1.93
CA VAL A 62 23.92 -5.22 -1.06
C VAL A 62 22.38 -5.18 -1.01
N GLN A 63 21.79 -4.00 -1.02
CA GLN A 63 20.34 -3.83 -1.03
C GLN A 63 19.75 -4.31 -2.36
N LEU A 64 20.41 -3.98 -3.48
CA LEU A 64 20.02 -4.47 -4.80
C LEU A 64 20.14 -6.00 -4.91
N GLU A 65 21.19 -6.59 -4.35
CA GLU A 65 21.36 -8.04 -4.33
C GLU A 65 20.25 -8.72 -3.51
N GLN A 66 19.91 -8.19 -2.34
CA GLN A 66 18.82 -8.69 -1.50
C GLN A 66 17.47 -8.54 -2.19
N ALA A 67 17.23 -7.38 -2.79
CA ALA A 67 16.06 -7.12 -3.63
C ALA A 67 15.90 -8.16 -4.74
N VAL A 68 16.96 -8.44 -5.51
CA VAL A 68 16.94 -9.45 -6.58
C VAL A 68 16.73 -10.86 -6.01
N LYS A 69 17.35 -11.20 -4.88
CA LYS A 69 17.14 -12.48 -4.21
C LYS A 69 15.70 -12.65 -3.76
N GLN A 70 15.10 -11.60 -3.22
CA GLN A 70 13.69 -11.60 -2.89
C GLN A 70 12.89 -11.85 -4.15
N ILE A 71 13.08 -11.05 -5.22
CA ILE A 71 12.44 -11.23 -6.55
C ILE A 71 12.43 -12.71 -6.98
N ALA A 72 13.58 -13.38 -6.88
CA ALA A 72 13.73 -14.76 -7.27
C ALA A 72 13.17 -15.78 -6.26
N ALA A 73 13.21 -15.48 -4.96
CA ALA A 73 12.89 -16.37 -3.85
C ALA A 73 12.09 -15.61 -2.77
N PRO A 74 10.78 -15.47 -2.97
CA PRO A 74 9.94 -14.55 -2.22
C PRO A 74 9.66 -15.12 -0.83
N VAL A 75 9.68 -14.28 0.20
CA VAL A 75 9.54 -14.69 1.61
C VAL A 75 8.31 -14.04 2.25
N PRO A 76 7.70 -14.65 3.28
CA PRO A 76 6.61 -13.99 4.01
C PRO A 76 7.07 -12.63 4.53
N ALA A 77 6.27 -11.60 4.29
CA ALA A 77 6.64 -10.23 4.61
C ALA A 77 5.44 -9.36 5.03
N ARG A 78 5.75 -8.15 5.51
CA ARG A 78 4.79 -7.17 6.04
C ARG A 78 5.42 -5.77 6.05
N SER A 79 4.67 -4.77 5.58
CA SER A 79 5.07 -3.36 5.69
C SER A 79 4.73 -2.78 7.06
N MET A 80 5.64 -2.00 7.67
CA MET A 80 5.32 -1.20 8.83
C MET A 80 4.62 0.12 8.48
N ILE A 81 4.79 0.64 7.26
CA ILE A 81 4.10 1.85 6.80
C ILE A 81 2.72 1.50 6.23
N HIS A 82 2.64 0.53 5.32
CA HIS A 82 1.39 0.19 4.64
C HIS A 82 0.48 -0.66 5.53
N SER A 83 1.05 -1.49 6.40
CA SER A 83 0.30 -2.31 7.36
C SER A 83 0.22 -1.68 8.75
N ASP A 84 1.28 -1.74 9.56
CA ASP A 84 1.22 -1.41 11.00
C ASP A 84 0.78 0.02 11.29
N ALA A 85 1.39 0.99 10.61
CA ALA A 85 1.10 2.39 10.79
C ALA A 85 -0.35 2.70 10.36
N THR A 86 -0.78 2.18 9.20
CA THR A 86 -2.18 2.30 8.74
C THR A 86 -3.15 1.69 9.76
N TYR A 87 -2.83 0.53 10.33
CA TYR A 87 -3.66 -0.13 11.34
C TYR A 87 -3.77 0.73 12.62
N PHE A 88 -2.63 1.26 13.09
CA PHE A 88 -2.58 2.17 14.22
C PHE A 88 -3.47 3.38 13.98
N LEU A 89 -3.32 4.05 12.82
CA LEU A 89 -4.10 5.23 12.47
C LEU A 89 -5.59 4.92 12.43
N ALA A 90 -6.00 3.76 11.89
CA ALA A 90 -7.39 3.33 11.90
C ALA A 90 -7.92 3.08 13.34
N GLN A 91 -7.17 2.38 14.19
CA GLN A 91 -7.53 2.20 15.60
C GLN A 91 -7.66 3.54 16.34
N ALA A 92 -6.73 4.47 16.11
CA ALA A 92 -6.73 5.81 16.69
C ALA A 92 -7.96 6.65 16.28
N LEU A 93 -8.52 6.40 15.10
CA LEU A 93 -9.77 6.99 14.61
C LEU A 93 -11.03 6.25 15.11
N GLY A 94 -10.87 5.22 15.94
CA GLY A 94 -11.97 4.50 16.59
C GLY A 94 -12.57 3.36 15.76
N TYR A 95 -11.89 2.92 14.70
CA TYR A 95 -12.32 1.76 13.93
C TYR A 95 -12.31 0.49 14.78
N ARG A 96 -13.22 -0.43 14.47
CA ARG A 96 -13.18 -1.79 15.00
C ARG A 96 -11.91 -2.51 14.53
N ALA A 97 -11.34 -3.36 15.38
CA ALA A 97 -10.05 -4.01 15.13
C ALA A 97 -10.01 -4.90 13.88
N ASP A 98 -11.11 -5.62 13.59
CA ASP A 98 -11.25 -6.43 12.37
C ASP A 98 -11.35 -5.56 11.12
N VAL A 99 -12.05 -4.43 11.20
CA VAL A 99 -12.16 -3.48 10.09
C VAL A 99 -10.80 -2.86 9.78
N ALA A 100 -10.11 -2.34 10.81
CA ALA A 100 -8.76 -1.81 10.68
C ALA A 100 -7.81 -2.85 10.08
N TYR A 101 -7.91 -4.10 10.53
CA TYR A 101 -7.11 -5.19 9.97
C TYR A 101 -7.39 -5.45 8.50
N TRP A 102 -8.66 -5.56 8.09
CA TRP A 102 -8.97 -5.86 6.69
C TRP A 102 -8.62 -4.73 5.74
N ILE A 103 -8.68 -3.47 6.18
CA ILE A 103 -8.15 -2.33 5.42
C ILE A 103 -6.66 -2.58 5.13
N VAL A 104 -5.86 -2.89 6.15
CA VAL A 104 -4.42 -3.07 5.96
C VAL A 104 -4.06 -4.39 5.28
N ALA A 105 -4.83 -5.44 5.49
CA ALA A 105 -4.61 -6.72 4.83
C ALA A 105 -4.81 -6.60 3.31
N TYR A 106 -5.81 -5.83 2.86
CA TYR A 106 -6.03 -5.56 1.44
C TYR A 106 -5.15 -4.44 0.87
N ASN A 107 -4.57 -3.60 1.73
CA ASN A 107 -3.46 -2.72 1.35
C ASN A 107 -2.31 -3.59 0.79
N GLU A 108 -1.85 -4.55 1.59
CA GLU A 108 -0.80 -5.50 1.22
C GLU A 108 -1.16 -6.42 0.02
N VAL A 109 -2.44 -6.61 -0.32
CA VAL A 109 -2.82 -7.45 -1.49
C VAL A 109 -2.34 -6.84 -2.82
N ALA A 110 -2.21 -5.51 -2.89
CA ALA A 110 -1.61 -4.85 -4.06
C ALA A 110 -0.20 -5.39 -4.34
N ASP A 111 0.54 -5.80 -3.32
CA ASP A 111 1.86 -6.41 -3.49
C ASP A 111 1.81 -7.92 -3.71
N TYR A 112 1.01 -8.65 -2.93
CA TYR A 112 1.14 -10.10 -2.83
C TYR A 112 0.13 -10.94 -3.59
N THR A 113 -0.86 -10.36 -4.29
CA THR A 113 -2.07 -11.07 -4.79
C THR A 113 -2.96 -11.67 -3.70
N GLN A 114 -2.36 -12.17 -2.63
CA GLN A 114 -2.97 -12.67 -1.41
C GLN A 114 -2.01 -12.38 -0.26
N TYR A 115 -2.44 -11.53 0.65
CA TYR A 115 -1.76 -11.33 1.92
C TYR A 115 -2.10 -12.44 2.91
N ALA A 116 -1.06 -13.06 3.45
CA ALA A 116 -1.10 -13.95 4.60
C ALA A 116 -0.14 -13.40 5.66
N PRO A 117 -0.67 -12.83 6.77
CA PRO A 117 0.13 -12.06 7.72
C PRO A 117 1.18 -12.91 8.41
N ILE A 118 2.27 -12.26 8.81
CA ILE A 118 3.25 -12.82 9.75
C ILE A 118 2.95 -12.28 11.16
N ASP A 119 2.98 -13.16 12.14
CA ASP A 119 2.87 -12.78 13.55
C ASP A 119 4.20 -12.27 14.11
N GLN A 120 4.20 -11.79 15.36
CA GLN A 120 5.42 -11.31 16.02
C GLN A 120 6.48 -12.41 16.29
N CYS A 121 6.10 -13.69 16.19
CA CYS A 121 6.98 -14.83 16.33
C CYS A 121 7.64 -15.26 15.01
N GLY A 122 7.30 -14.61 13.88
CA GLY A 122 7.76 -15.00 12.55
C GLY A 122 7.02 -16.19 11.93
N VAL A 123 5.84 -16.54 12.46
CA VAL A 123 4.96 -17.56 11.87
C VAL A 123 4.00 -16.87 10.90
N GLN A 124 4.01 -17.32 9.65
CA GLN A 124 3.03 -16.87 8.66
C GLN A 124 1.71 -17.59 8.86
N ALA A 125 0.60 -16.87 8.76
CA ALA A 125 -0.73 -17.45 8.68
C ALA A 125 -0.81 -18.47 7.53
N SER A 126 -1.41 -19.62 7.80
CA SER A 126 -1.60 -20.68 6.82
C SER A 126 -2.90 -21.41 7.09
N ALA A 127 -3.36 -22.23 6.14
CA ALA A 127 -4.53 -23.09 6.34
C ALA A 127 -4.36 -24.15 7.44
N SER A 128 -3.16 -24.30 8.01
CA SER A 128 -2.84 -25.31 9.03
C SER A 128 -2.60 -24.74 10.41
N ASN A 129 -2.75 -23.41 10.60
CA ASN A 129 -2.54 -22.77 11.89
C ASN A 129 -3.70 -21.83 12.26
N SER A 130 -3.66 -21.35 13.50
CA SER A 130 -4.64 -20.39 14.04
C SER A 130 -4.67 -19.04 13.31
N GLY A 131 -3.69 -18.74 12.44
CA GLY A 131 -3.68 -17.59 11.55
C GLY A 131 -4.60 -17.72 10.34
N GLN A 132 -5.15 -18.91 10.06
CA GLN A 132 -5.90 -19.21 8.84
C GLN A 132 -7.01 -18.20 8.52
N SER A 133 -7.71 -17.65 9.52
CA SER A 133 -8.87 -16.76 9.34
C SER A 133 -8.49 -15.33 8.92
N TYR A 134 -7.20 -15.02 8.88
CA TYR A 134 -6.66 -13.71 8.53
C TYR A 134 -6.08 -13.68 7.11
N ILE A 135 -6.31 -14.72 6.30
CA ILE A 135 -5.80 -14.76 4.93
C ILE A 135 -6.79 -14.06 3.99
N THR A 136 -6.31 -13.06 3.27
CA THR A 136 -7.10 -12.30 2.28
C THR A 136 -7.54 -13.17 1.10
N ALA A 137 -8.48 -12.65 0.30
CA ALA A 137 -8.81 -13.25 -0.98
C ALA A 137 -7.66 -13.14 -1.97
N LYS A 138 -7.46 -14.20 -2.75
CA LYS A 138 -6.46 -14.24 -3.81
C LYS A 138 -6.98 -13.58 -5.09
N PHE A 139 -6.36 -12.49 -5.55
CA PHE A 139 -6.59 -11.88 -6.87
C PHE A 139 -5.36 -11.07 -7.32
N ASN A 140 -4.99 -11.12 -8.60
CA ASN A 140 -3.68 -10.63 -9.07
C ASN A 140 -3.73 -9.34 -9.92
N GLY A 141 -4.91 -8.76 -10.13
CA GLY A 141 -5.08 -7.62 -11.03
C GLY A 141 -4.42 -6.33 -10.53
N PHE A 142 -4.16 -6.22 -9.23
CA PHE A 142 -3.39 -5.12 -8.64
C PHE A 142 -1.95 -5.50 -8.35
N GLN A 143 -1.55 -6.75 -8.58
CA GLN A 143 -0.25 -7.24 -8.16
C GLN A 143 0.89 -6.49 -8.85
N ARG A 144 1.84 -5.99 -8.06
CA ARG A 144 3.06 -5.29 -8.51
C ARG A 144 3.84 -5.97 -9.63
N ILE A 145 3.87 -7.30 -9.67
CA ILE A 145 4.61 -8.09 -10.69
C ILE A 145 3.73 -8.69 -11.78
N ASN A 146 2.41 -8.42 -11.79
CA ASN A 146 1.52 -8.94 -12.80
C ASN A 146 1.51 -8.06 -14.06
N ASN A 147 2.49 -8.28 -14.92
CA ASN A 147 2.73 -7.46 -16.11
C ASN A 147 1.83 -7.79 -17.31
N THR A 148 0.95 -8.78 -17.13
CA THR A 148 -0.12 -9.12 -18.06
C THR A 148 -1.41 -8.34 -17.77
N THR A 149 -1.42 -7.58 -16.67
CA THR A 149 -2.42 -6.57 -16.33
C THR A 149 -1.74 -5.23 -16.12
N ASP A 150 -2.52 -4.23 -15.72
CA ASP A 150 -2.05 -2.91 -15.31
C ASP A 150 -1.61 -2.85 -13.84
N GLY A 151 -1.57 -3.98 -13.11
CA GLY A 151 -1.15 -4.09 -11.71
C GLY A 151 0.09 -3.26 -11.34
N PRO A 152 1.24 -3.40 -12.03
CA PRO A 152 2.44 -2.62 -11.75
C PRO A 152 2.20 -1.10 -11.75
N LEU A 153 1.30 -0.59 -12.59
CA LEU A 153 1.08 0.85 -12.73
C LEU A 153 0.41 1.50 -11.50
N TYR A 154 -0.15 0.71 -10.59
CA TYR A 154 -0.72 1.20 -9.32
C TYR A 154 0.34 1.40 -8.22
N HIS A 155 1.58 1.01 -8.49
CA HIS A 155 2.76 1.19 -7.63
C HIS A 155 3.73 2.27 -8.14
N TYR A 156 3.42 2.84 -9.31
CA TYR A 156 4.21 3.91 -9.93
C TYR A 156 3.32 5.12 -10.25
N VAL A 157 2.17 5.24 -9.59
CA VAL A 157 1.29 6.39 -9.82
C VAL A 157 2.04 7.65 -9.42
N LEU A 158 2.09 8.61 -10.35
CA LEU A 158 2.82 9.85 -10.15
C LEU A 158 1.90 10.88 -9.53
N PRO A 159 2.36 11.58 -8.50
CA PRO A 159 1.67 12.76 -8.08
C PRO A 159 1.98 13.92 -9.04
N PHE A 160 1.02 14.84 -9.15
CA PHE A 160 1.08 16.04 -9.94
C PHE A 160 2.13 17.00 -9.40
N SER A 161 2.90 17.57 -10.33
CA SER A 161 3.81 18.66 -10.05
C SER A 161 3.47 19.89 -10.90
N PRO A 162 3.05 21.02 -10.27
CA PRO A 162 2.64 22.22 -10.98
C PRO A 162 3.77 22.93 -11.74
N ASN A 163 5.03 22.62 -11.43
CA ASN A 163 6.18 23.21 -12.12
C ASN A 163 6.64 22.38 -13.33
N GLY A 164 6.00 21.22 -13.60
CA GLY A 164 6.32 20.34 -14.72
C GLY A 164 7.69 19.67 -14.65
N ALA A 165 8.44 19.87 -13.56
CA ALA A 165 9.79 19.36 -13.33
C ALA A 165 9.78 18.03 -12.55
N GLY A 166 8.62 17.37 -12.46
CA GLY A 166 8.45 16.27 -11.53
C GLY A 166 8.26 16.73 -10.11
N THR A 167 8.05 15.77 -9.22
CA THR A 167 8.06 16.01 -7.78
C THR A 167 9.46 16.45 -7.37
N ASP A 168 9.74 17.74 -7.19
CA ASP A 168 11.02 18.18 -6.62
C ASP A 168 11.07 17.85 -5.12
N VAL A 169 10.94 16.57 -4.79
CA VAL A 169 11.10 15.97 -3.47
C VAL A 169 12.56 15.63 -3.19
N HIS A 170 13.41 15.62 -4.21
CA HIS A 170 14.81 15.20 -4.13
C HIS A 170 15.80 16.36 -4.30
N GLY A 171 15.33 17.58 -4.59
CA GLY A 171 16.14 18.78 -4.64
C GLY A 171 16.64 19.23 -3.26
N ALA A 172 17.72 20.02 -3.26
CA ALA A 172 18.33 20.58 -2.04
C ALA A 172 17.40 21.55 -1.25
N GLY A 173 16.16 21.74 -1.70
CA GLY A 173 15.13 22.62 -1.13
C GLY A 173 14.05 21.89 -0.30
N GLY A 174 14.10 20.56 -0.14
CA GLY A 174 13.02 19.79 0.47
C GLY A 174 11.81 19.67 -0.46
N ILE A 175 10.73 19.00 -0.03
CA ILE A 175 9.54 18.75 -0.86
C ILE A 175 8.95 20.06 -1.40
N GLN A 176 9.31 20.40 -2.63
CA GLN A 176 8.67 21.46 -3.39
C GLN A 176 7.62 20.82 -4.29
N ALA A 177 6.36 20.98 -3.88
CA ALA A 177 5.17 20.72 -4.69
C ALA A 177 4.94 19.27 -5.13
N VAL A 178 4.55 18.42 -4.17
CA VAL A 178 3.77 17.22 -4.49
C VAL A 178 2.32 17.60 -4.22
N TYR A 179 1.51 17.76 -5.25
CA TYR A 179 0.15 18.29 -5.08
C TYR A 179 -0.86 17.14 -5.04
N PRO A 180 -1.83 17.06 -4.10
CA PRO A 180 -2.05 17.88 -2.90
C PRO A 180 -1.19 17.47 -1.69
N PHE A 181 -0.28 16.51 -1.87
CA PHE A 181 0.51 15.84 -0.84
C PHE A 181 1.40 16.77 0.03
N HIS A 182 1.73 17.99 -0.43
CA HIS A 182 2.56 18.97 0.26
C HIS A 182 2.37 20.41 -0.27
N PHE A 183 2.12 21.37 0.64
CA PHE A 183 1.94 22.82 0.39
C PHE A 183 1.23 23.20 -0.92
N PRO A 184 -0.11 23.25 -0.94
CA PRO A 184 -0.85 23.71 -2.11
C PRO A 184 -0.40 25.14 -2.47
N ALA A 185 0.20 25.31 -3.65
CA ALA A 185 0.41 26.64 -4.18
C ALA A 185 -0.97 27.30 -4.38
N PRO A 186 -1.15 28.59 -4.05
CA PRO A 186 -2.43 29.27 -4.29
C PRO A 186 -2.91 29.07 -5.73
N GLY A 187 -4.13 28.53 -5.88
CA GLY A 187 -4.75 28.30 -7.20
C GLY A 187 -4.91 26.83 -7.60
N TYR A 188 -4.36 25.87 -6.86
CA TYR A 188 -4.64 24.44 -7.04
C TYR A 188 -5.65 23.94 -5.98
N PRO A 189 -6.41 22.84 -6.23
CA PRO A 189 -7.37 22.31 -5.25
C PRO A 189 -6.69 21.88 -3.91
N LEU A 190 -7.38 21.25 -2.97
CA LEU A 190 -6.75 20.72 -1.73
C LEU A 190 -6.90 19.20 -1.60
N VAL A 191 -7.39 18.57 -2.66
CA VAL A 191 -7.89 17.21 -2.67
C VAL A 191 -7.44 16.54 -3.95
N ILE A 192 -7.37 15.21 -3.91
CA ILE A 192 -7.15 14.37 -5.10
C ILE A 192 -8.31 14.59 -6.07
N ASP A 193 -7.99 15.00 -7.30
CA ASP A 193 -8.96 15.34 -8.34
C ASP A 193 -8.61 14.69 -9.69
N ASP A 194 -9.58 14.66 -10.60
CA ASP A 194 -9.49 13.98 -11.89
C ASP A 194 -8.72 14.76 -12.98
N VAL A 195 -8.27 15.98 -12.67
CA VAL A 195 -7.49 16.83 -13.58
C VAL A 195 -6.00 16.63 -13.33
N TYR A 196 -5.58 16.63 -12.06
CA TYR A 196 -4.18 16.58 -11.66
C TYR A 196 -3.77 15.18 -11.20
N GLU A 197 -4.67 14.43 -10.55
CA GLU A 197 -4.40 13.14 -9.94
C GLU A 197 -5.31 12.04 -10.50
N GLY A 198 -5.50 12.06 -11.82
CA GLY A 198 -6.53 11.29 -12.52
C GLY A 198 -6.64 9.81 -12.11
N SER A 199 -5.51 9.10 -12.09
CA SER A 199 -5.48 7.70 -11.66
C SER A 199 -5.92 7.54 -10.21
N LEU A 200 -5.32 8.29 -9.27
CA LEU A 200 -5.70 8.22 -7.85
C LEU A 200 -7.14 8.67 -7.60
N SER A 201 -7.62 9.68 -8.31
CA SER A 201 -9.01 10.16 -8.24
C SER A 201 -9.99 9.05 -8.61
N ASN A 202 -9.71 8.29 -9.67
CA ASN A 202 -10.53 7.16 -10.08
C ASN A 202 -10.50 6.02 -9.05
N LEU A 203 -9.33 5.67 -8.49
CA LEU A 203 -9.26 4.69 -7.40
C LEU A 203 -10.01 5.16 -6.14
N ARG A 204 -9.83 6.42 -5.76
CA ARG A 204 -10.44 7.02 -4.59
C ARG A 204 -11.95 6.97 -4.70
N GLN A 205 -12.49 7.39 -5.84
CA GLN A 205 -13.93 7.29 -6.11
C GLN A 205 -14.39 5.84 -6.01
N TRP A 206 -13.72 4.89 -6.66
CA TRP A 206 -14.06 3.47 -6.57
C TRP A 206 -14.06 2.94 -5.13
N ALA A 207 -13.10 3.35 -4.30
CA ALA A 207 -12.97 2.94 -2.91
C ALA A 207 -14.04 3.49 -1.98
N MET A 208 -14.48 4.74 -2.22
CA MET A 208 -15.44 5.44 -1.36
C MET A 208 -16.91 5.17 -1.73
N GLN A 209 -17.18 4.60 -2.90
CA GLN A 209 -18.55 4.32 -3.36
C GLN A 209 -19.21 3.12 -2.65
N PRO A 210 -20.57 3.08 -2.59
CA PRO A 210 -21.30 1.99 -1.96
C PRO A 210 -21.13 0.64 -2.71
N ASP A 211 -21.66 -0.43 -2.10
CA ASP A 211 -21.48 -1.81 -2.57
C ASP A 211 -21.99 -2.02 -4.00
N GLU A 212 -23.19 -1.51 -4.25
CA GLU A 212 -24.02 -1.85 -5.41
C GLU A 212 -23.63 -1.06 -6.67
N GLU A 213 -22.94 0.06 -6.50
CA GLU A 213 -22.48 0.93 -7.58
C GLU A 213 -21.00 1.25 -7.40
N PRO A 214 -20.09 0.34 -7.79
CA PRO A 214 -18.66 0.45 -7.47
C PRO A 214 -17.96 1.68 -8.06
N GLY A 215 -18.64 2.55 -8.80
CA GLY A 215 -18.00 3.60 -9.57
C GLY A 215 -17.16 3.04 -10.73
N LEU A 216 -16.39 3.93 -11.34
CA LEU A 216 -15.55 3.67 -12.50
C LEU A 216 -14.15 3.26 -12.04
N LEU A 217 -13.65 2.12 -12.51
CA LEU A 217 -12.26 1.73 -12.34
C LEU A 217 -11.71 1.20 -13.67
N CYS A 218 -10.71 1.91 -14.19
CA CYS A 218 -10.18 1.69 -15.52
C CYS A 218 -8.73 1.24 -15.48
N ALA A 219 -8.34 0.45 -16.47
CA ALA A 219 -6.98 0.00 -16.61
C ALA A 219 -6.04 1.20 -16.77
N ALA A 220 -5.00 1.29 -15.94
CA ALA A 220 -4.10 2.44 -15.80
C ALA A 220 -4.82 3.79 -15.54
N GLY A 221 -6.04 3.77 -15.01
CA GLY A 221 -6.86 4.96 -14.81
C GLY A 221 -7.43 5.58 -16.09
N LEU A 222 -7.16 5.03 -17.28
CA LEU A 222 -7.50 5.66 -18.56
C LEU A 222 -9.01 5.71 -18.82
N THR A 223 -9.52 6.91 -19.04
CA THR A 223 -10.93 7.19 -19.34
C THR A 223 -11.09 7.83 -20.71
N VAL A 224 -12.32 7.82 -21.24
CA VAL A 224 -12.66 8.60 -22.44
C VAL A 224 -12.51 10.08 -22.09
N PRO A 225 -11.61 10.84 -22.73
CA PRO A 225 -11.29 12.19 -22.30
C PRO A 225 -12.51 13.10 -22.21
N ASN A 226 -12.60 13.87 -21.14
CA ASN A 226 -13.61 14.91 -20.96
C ASN A 226 -12.90 16.26 -20.80
N GLY A 227 -12.68 16.95 -21.92
CA GLY A 227 -11.77 18.09 -21.97
C GLY A 227 -10.33 17.63 -22.20
N ALA A 228 -9.38 18.20 -21.46
CA ALA A 228 -7.94 17.97 -21.67
C ALA A 228 -7.38 16.75 -20.91
N SER A 229 -8.07 16.23 -19.89
CA SER A 229 -7.59 15.11 -19.07
C SER A 229 -8.03 13.77 -19.66
N ASN A 230 -7.09 12.83 -19.80
CA ASN A 230 -7.36 11.43 -20.16
C ASN A 230 -7.95 10.60 -19.00
N PHE A 231 -8.24 11.22 -17.85
CA PHE A 231 -8.66 10.56 -16.62
C PHE A 231 -10.02 11.05 -16.07
N SER A 232 -10.59 12.10 -16.69
CA SER A 232 -11.82 12.80 -16.25
C SER A 232 -13.12 12.29 -16.90
N GLY A 233 -13.04 11.20 -17.66
CA GLY A 233 -14.15 10.61 -18.37
C GLY A 233 -15.09 9.79 -17.51
N ARG A 234 -16.35 9.63 -17.96
CA ARG A 234 -17.35 8.79 -17.28
C ARG A 234 -17.28 7.30 -17.64
N THR A 235 -16.46 6.93 -18.62
CA THR A 235 -16.31 5.56 -19.11
C THR A 235 -14.85 5.25 -19.35
N CYS A 236 -14.45 3.98 -19.15
CA CYS A 236 -13.09 3.56 -19.43
C CYS A 236 -12.77 3.66 -20.91
N ARG A 237 -11.56 4.11 -21.22
CA ARG A 237 -11.06 4.13 -22.59
C ARG A 237 -10.70 2.71 -22.99
N THR A 238 -11.22 2.22 -24.11
CA THR A 238 -10.90 0.89 -24.64
C THR A 238 -10.04 1.00 -25.89
N GLY A 239 -9.33 -0.08 -26.21
CA GLY A 239 -8.57 -0.20 -27.46
C GLY A 239 -7.25 0.57 -27.51
N ILE A 240 -6.74 1.01 -26.35
CA ILE A 240 -5.36 1.53 -26.25
C ILE A 240 -4.46 0.39 -25.80
N THR A 241 -3.44 0.07 -26.57
CA THR A 241 -2.40 -0.87 -26.14
C THR A 241 -1.39 -0.13 -25.28
N VAL A 242 -1.30 -0.49 -24.01
CA VAL A 242 -0.29 0.02 -23.08
C VAL A 242 0.88 -0.94 -23.08
N GLN A 243 2.08 -0.46 -23.38
CA GLN A 243 3.26 -1.31 -23.43
C GLN A 243 4.54 -0.58 -23.06
N GLY A 244 5.50 -1.29 -22.49
CA GLY A 244 6.84 -0.79 -22.25
C GLY A 244 7.62 -1.68 -21.29
N THR A 245 8.77 -1.19 -20.85
CA THR A 245 9.67 -1.94 -19.98
C THR A 245 9.90 -1.17 -18.69
N VAL A 246 9.55 -1.76 -17.55
CA VAL A 246 9.93 -1.23 -16.23
C VAL A 246 11.37 -1.67 -15.96
N PRO A 247 12.37 -0.77 -15.96
CA PRO A 247 13.76 -1.16 -15.81
C PRO A 247 14.06 -1.62 -14.37
N VAL A 248 14.82 -2.71 -14.21
CA VAL A 248 15.20 -3.22 -12.87
C VAL A 248 16.19 -2.25 -12.19
N ILE A 249 17.15 -1.75 -12.96
CA ILE A 249 18.11 -0.73 -12.52
C ILE A 249 18.05 0.44 -13.50
N THR A 250 18.40 1.63 -13.00
CA THR A 250 18.45 2.86 -13.80
C THR A 250 19.26 2.64 -15.08
N GLN A 251 18.71 3.05 -16.23
CA GLN A 251 19.36 2.97 -17.56
C GLN A 251 19.66 1.55 -18.08
N SER A 252 19.04 0.51 -17.50
CA SER A 252 19.11 -0.86 -18.04
C SER A 252 18.00 -1.13 -19.06
N GLN A 253 18.34 -1.78 -20.18
CA GLN A 253 17.34 -2.37 -21.09
C GLN A 253 16.76 -3.69 -20.57
N ASN A 254 17.40 -4.31 -19.57
CA ASN A 254 16.83 -5.43 -18.85
C ASN A 254 15.81 -4.90 -17.85
N GLY A 255 14.57 -5.34 -18.03
CA GLY A 255 13.43 -4.88 -17.27
C GLY A 255 12.24 -5.81 -17.43
N VAL A 256 11.21 -5.48 -16.67
CA VAL A 256 9.95 -6.19 -16.68
C VAL A 256 9.08 -5.64 -17.80
N GLN A 257 8.75 -6.48 -18.79
CA GLN A 257 7.89 -6.08 -19.91
C GLN A 257 6.44 -6.02 -19.44
N VAL A 258 5.80 -4.88 -19.63
CA VAL A 258 4.38 -4.66 -19.40
C VAL A 258 3.69 -4.54 -20.74
N SER A 259 2.60 -5.27 -20.95
CA SER A 259 1.78 -5.16 -22.15
C SER A 259 0.34 -5.58 -21.85
N PHE A 260 -0.60 -4.65 -21.97
CA PHE A 260 -2.02 -4.91 -21.77
C PHE A 260 -2.88 -3.92 -22.58
N ASN A 261 -4.18 -4.19 -22.71
CA ASN A 261 -5.12 -3.29 -23.36
C ASN A 261 -5.90 -2.47 -22.32
N SER A 262 -6.12 -1.20 -22.61
CA SER A 262 -6.96 -0.33 -21.80
C SER A 262 -8.43 -0.78 -21.82
N GLY A 263 -9.15 -0.47 -20.75
CA GLY A 263 -10.55 -0.82 -20.60
C GLY A 263 -10.95 -0.83 -19.14
N PRO A 264 -12.02 -1.54 -18.76
CA PRO A 264 -12.32 -1.80 -17.35
C PRO A 264 -11.15 -2.51 -16.66
N LYS A 265 -10.93 -2.20 -15.38
CA LYS A 265 -9.90 -2.88 -14.58
C LYS A 265 -10.20 -4.38 -14.46
N ILE A 266 -9.14 -5.19 -14.57
CA ILE A 266 -9.19 -6.63 -14.35
C ILE A 266 -8.86 -6.92 -12.88
N LEU A 267 -9.66 -7.78 -12.25
CA LEU A 267 -9.46 -8.27 -10.89
C LEU A 267 -8.44 -9.40 -10.84
N ASP A 268 -8.58 -10.38 -11.74
CA ASP A 268 -7.71 -11.54 -11.87
C ASP A 268 -7.67 -11.98 -13.33
N ASN A 269 -6.53 -12.44 -13.82
CA ASN A 269 -6.40 -12.97 -15.19
C ASN A 269 -5.85 -14.40 -15.27
N SER A 270 -5.63 -15.07 -14.14
CA SER A 270 -4.99 -16.38 -14.04
C SER A 270 -5.78 -17.49 -14.75
N ASN A 271 -7.10 -17.34 -14.88
CA ASN A 271 -7.99 -18.28 -15.57
C ASN A 271 -8.89 -17.58 -16.61
N GLY A 272 -8.41 -16.46 -17.16
CA GLY A 272 -9.20 -15.53 -17.98
C GLY A 272 -9.56 -14.24 -17.24
N ASP A 273 -10.01 -13.23 -17.98
CA ASP A 273 -10.23 -11.88 -17.48
C ASP A 273 -11.46 -11.81 -16.56
N VAL A 274 -11.23 -11.68 -15.26
CA VAL A 274 -12.28 -11.46 -14.25
C VAL A 274 -12.42 -9.97 -14.01
N SER A 275 -13.65 -9.45 -14.01
CA SER A 275 -13.91 -8.02 -13.80
C SER A 275 -13.80 -7.62 -12.32
N TYR A 276 -13.32 -6.41 -12.05
CA TYR A 276 -13.37 -5.80 -10.70
C TYR A 276 -14.80 -5.73 -10.12
N ARG A 277 -15.84 -5.77 -10.96
CA ARG A 277 -17.24 -5.78 -10.53
C ARG A 277 -17.61 -7.08 -9.79
N GLU A 278 -16.86 -8.15 -10.01
CA GLU A 278 -17.08 -9.44 -9.36
C GLU A 278 -16.42 -9.53 -7.98
N LEU A 279 -15.65 -8.52 -7.55
CA LEU A 279 -14.93 -8.53 -6.27
C LEU A 279 -15.85 -8.86 -5.08
N GLY A 280 -17.09 -8.36 -5.06
CA GLY A 280 -18.03 -8.68 -3.99
C GLY A 280 -18.41 -10.17 -3.91
N GLN A 281 -18.53 -10.86 -5.05
CA GLN A 281 -18.74 -12.32 -5.07
C GLN A 281 -17.45 -13.07 -4.75
N TRP A 282 -16.33 -12.55 -5.25
CA TRP A 282 -14.99 -13.09 -4.99
C TRP A 282 -14.67 -13.15 -3.49
N LEU A 283 -15.03 -12.11 -2.74
CA LEU A 283 -14.85 -12.03 -1.28
C LEU A 283 -15.81 -12.95 -0.50
N LYS A 284 -16.92 -13.39 -1.12
CA LYS A 284 -17.86 -14.34 -0.53
C LYS A 284 -17.47 -15.79 -0.80
N ASP A 285 -16.62 -16.04 -1.79
CA ASP A 285 -16.14 -17.36 -2.16
C ASP A 285 -15.13 -17.89 -1.11
N LYS A 286 -15.60 -18.83 -0.29
CA LYS A 286 -14.80 -19.46 0.78
C LYS A 286 -13.65 -20.33 0.26
N SER A 287 -13.63 -20.68 -1.02
CA SER A 287 -12.47 -21.36 -1.62
C SER A 287 -11.30 -20.40 -1.89
N ARG A 288 -11.56 -19.08 -1.90
CA ARG A 288 -10.58 -18.03 -2.22
C ARG A 288 -10.10 -17.26 -1.00
N THR A 289 -10.91 -17.19 0.04
CA THR A 289 -10.58 -16.53 1.31
C THR A 289 -11.29 -17.20 2.47
N THR A 290 -10.62 -17.17 3.62
CA THR A 290 -11.17 -17.51 4.94
C THR A 290 -11.65 -16.27 5.69
N GLY A 291 -11.41 -15.08 5.13
CA GLY A 291 -11.61 -13.80 5.80
C GLY A 291 -13.07 -13.52 6.17
N VAL A 292 -13.24 -12.98 7.38
CA VAL A 292 -14.52 -12.55 7.95
C VAL A 292 -14.32 -11.35 8.87
N LEU A 293 -15.37 -10.57 9.10
CA LEU A 293 -15.40 -9.58 10.17
C LEU A 293 -15.56 -10.28 11.53
N TRP A 294 -14.47 -10.73 12.15
CA TRP A 294 -14.51 -11.57 13.35
C TRP A 294 -14.99 -10.87 14.62
N LYS A 295 -15.14 -9.53 14.60
CA LYS A 295 -15.75 -8.78 15.71
C LYS A 295 -17.25 -8.58 15.51
N ASP A 296 -17.77 -8.92 14.33
CA ASP A 296 -19.20 -8.99 14.09
C ASP A 296 -19.73 -10.36 14.56
N PRO A 297 -20.80 -10.42 15.37
CA PRO A 297 -21.37 -11.69 15.84
C PRO A 297 -21.77 -12.64 14.70
N ALA A 298 -22.16 -12.10 13.54
CA ALA A 298 -22.53 -12.91 12.38
C ALA A 298 -21.32 -13.41 11.57
N MET A 299 -20.11 -12.89 11.86
CA MET A 299 -18.87 -13.17 11.13
C MET A 299 -19.06 -13.16 9.60
N PRO A 300 -19.66 -12.10 9.02
CA PRO A 300 -19.90 -12.03 7.59
C PRO A 300 -18.57 -12.01 6.83
N PRO A 301 -18.56 -12.41 5.54
CA PRO A 301 -17.41 -12.22 4.66
C PRO A 301 -16.93 -10.76 4.66
N VAL A 302 -15.65 -10.56 4.34
CA VAL A 302 -15.08 -9.21 4.29
C VAL A 302 -15.84 -8.34 3.28
N PRO A 303 -16.39 -7.19 3.69
CA PRO A 303 -17.10 -6.28 2.80
C PRO A 303 -16.18 -5.75 1.70
N VAL A 304 -16.76 -5.52 0.51
CA VAL A 304 -16.00 -5.06 -0.65
C VAL A 304 -15.30 -3.73 -0.37
N GLN A 305 -15.91 -2.81 0.39
CA GLN A 305 -15.31 -1.50 0.67
C GLN A 305 -13.98 -1.62 1.40
N LEU A 306 -13.82 -2.61 2.28
CA LEU A 306 -12.56 -2.79 3.00
C LEU A 306 -11.43 -3.23 2.06
N ALA A 307 -11.76 -4.06 1.08
CA ALA A 307 -10.80 -4.41 0.03
C ALA A 307 -10.47 -3.21 -0.86
N ARG A 308 -11.47 -2.44 -1.27
CA ARG A 308 -11.25 -1.29 -2.16
C ARG A 308 -10.45 -0.18 -1.48
N ILE A 309 -10.79 0.19 -0.24
CA ILE A 309 -10.06 1.22 0.51
C ILE A 309 -8.63 0.78 0.82
N GLY A 310 -8.41 -0.51 1.12
CA GLY A 310 -7.06 -1.06 1.29
C GLY A 310 -6.21 -0.86 0.03
N LEU A 311 -6.70 -1.32 -1.12
CA LEU A 311 -6.00 -1.18 -2.42
C LEU A 311 -5.76 0.29 -2.80
N TYR A 312 -6.72 1.17 -2.53
CA TYR A 312 -6.55 2.61 -2.77
C TYR A 312 -5.49 3.23 -1.85
N ILE A 313 -5.55 2.94 -0.55
CA ILE A 313 -4.57 3.46 0.42
C ILE A 313 -3.17 2.97 0.03
N HIS A 314 -3.01 1.72 -0.42
CA HIS A 314 -1.74 1.22 -0.97
C HIS A 314 -1.20 2.14 -2.07
N SER A 315 -1.96 2.30 -3.15
CA SER A 315 -1.52 3.09 -4.30
C SER A 315 -1.22 4.54 -3.92
N MET A 316 -2.03 5.13 -3.04
CA MET A 316 -1.81 6.48 -2.54
C MET A 316 -0.53 6.57 -1.68
N GLN A 317 -0.26 5.58 -0.83
CA GLN A 317 0.96 5.52 -0.04
C GLN A 317 2.18 5.41 -0.95
N ASP A 318 2.19 4.45 -1.89
CA ASP A 318 3.25 4.33 -2.89
C ASP A 318 3.45 5.63 -3.66
N THR A 319 2.35 6.28 -4.08
CA THR A 319 2.40 7.58 -4.79
C THR A 319 3.14 8.64 -3.97
N ALA A 320 2.75 8.74 -2.69
CA ALA A 320 3.23 9.77 -1.78
C ALA A 320 4.65 9.51 -1.28
N SER A 321 5.03 8.26 -1.04
CA SER A 321 6.27 7.91 -0.34
C SER A 321 7.42 7.50 -1.24
N HIS A 322 7.20 6.90 -2.41
CA HIS A 322 8.34 6.45 -3.22
C HIS A 322 8.09 6.36 -4.74
N SER A 323 6.89 6.59 -5.24
CA SER A 323 6.67 6.78 -6.69
C SER A 323 7.19 8.14 -7.16
N THR A 324 7.48 9.05 -6.23
CA THR A 324 8.07 10.37 -6.52
C THR A 324 9.41 10.28 -7.28
N TYR A 325 10.18 9.20 -7.14
CA TYR A 325 11.40 9.01 -7.94
C TYR A 325 11.13 8.96 -9.45
N CYS A 326 9.90 8.61 -9.83
CA CYS A 326 9.47 8.60 -11.22
C CYS A 326 9.00 9.95 -11.75
N GLY A 327 8.81 10.94 -10.86
CA GLY A 327 8.36 12.28 -11.22
C GLY A 327 9.44 13.12 -11.90
N ASP A 328 10.70 13.03 -11.44
CA ASP A 328 11.82 13.94 -11.75
C ASP A 328 12.28 14.01 -13.23
N ASP A 329 11.73 13.15 -14.09
CA ASP A 329 12.03 13.15 -15.52
C ASP A 329 11.04 14.09 -16.27
N ALA A 330 11.52 15.26 -16.72
CA ALA A 330 10.73 16.21 -17.53
C ALA A 330 10.36 15.65 -18.93
N PRO A 331 9.26 16.12 -19.58
CA PRO A 331 8.34 17.19 -19.17
C PRO A 331 6.89 16.71 -18.96
N SER A 332 6.30 17.04 -17.82
CA SER A 332 4.84 17.19 -17.74
C SER A 332 4.51 18.64 -18.09
N PRO A 333 3.94 18.97 -19.26
CA PRO A 333 3.65 20.36 -19.59
C PRO A 333 2.53 20.91 -18.69
N PRO A 334 2.63 22.17 -18.21
CA PRO A 334 1.49 22.85 -17.60
C PRO A 334 0.36 22.96 -18.63
N GLY A 335 -0.77 22.28 -18.39
CA GLY A 335 -2.00 22.41 -19.18
C GLY A 335 -2.10 21.60 -20.49
N GLY A 336 -1.38 20.49 -20.68
CA GLY A 336 -1.37 19.73 -21.95
C GLY A 336 -1.81 18.26 -21.85
N THR A 337 -2.94 17.93 -22.50
CA THR A 337 -3.45 16.62 -22.96
C THR A 337 -2.75 15.33 -22.46
N ASP A 338 -3.06 14.92 -21.24
CA ASP A 338 -2.17 14.24 -20.30
C ASP A 338 -1.83 12.74 -20.55
N VAL A 339 -0.55 12.41 -20.39
CA VAL A 339 0.01 11.11 -20.02
C VAL A 339 1.26 11.45 -19.20
N GLY A 340 1.38 10.92 -17.98
CA GLY A 340 2.40 11.35 -17.00
C GLY A 340 3.85 11.24 -17.49
N SER A 341 4.84 11.70 -16.72
CA SER A 341 6.24 11.82 -17.16
C SER A 341 6.82 10.59 -17.87
N TYR A 342 6.37 9.38 -17.51
CA TYR A 342 6.78 8.12 -18.14
C TYR A 342 5.73 7.49 -19.08
N MET A 343 4.57 8.09 -19.31
CA MET A 343 3.57 7.58 -20.25
C MET A 343 3.54 8.47 -21.48
N LYS A 344 3.59 7.89 -22.68
CA LYS A 344 3.47 8.61 -23.94
C LYS A 344 2.40 8.01 -24.82
N LEU A 345 1.35 8.76 -25.10
CA LEU A 345 0.26 8.35 -25.99
C LEU A 345 0.60 8.74 -27.43
N ASP A 346 0.60 7.76 -28.33
CA ASP A 346 0.77 7.90 -29.77
C ASP A 346 -0.35 7.13 -30.48
N GLY A 347 -1.41 7.85 -30.87
CA GLY A 347 -2.63 7.27 -31.42
C GLY A 347 -3.32 6.31 -30.42
N ASN A 348 -3.38 5.03 -30.79
CA ASN A 348 -3.94 3.95 -29.97
C ASN A 348 -2.87 3.17 -29.18
N ASN A 349 -1.64 3.66 -29.12
CA ASN A 349 -0.57 3.03 -28.35
C ASN A 349 -0.12 3.98 -27.24
N LEU A 350 -0.07 3.49 -26.01
CA LEU A 350 0.54 4.19 -24.89
C LEU A 350 1.86 3.48 -24.54
N GLN A 351 2.96 4.18 -24.74
CA GLN A 351 4.30 3.68 -24.43
C GLN A 351 4.71 4.10 -23.02
N LEU A 352 5.17 3.14 -22.22
CA LEU A 352 5.81 3.40 -20.94
C LEU A 352 7.30 3.66 -21.17
N ILE A 353 7.72 4.90 -20.95
CA ILE A 353 9.07 5.44 -21.12
C ILE A 353 9.61 5.83 -19.75
N PHE A 354 10.16 4.86 -19.05
CA PHE A 354 10.81 5.08 -17.76
C PHE A 354 12.13 5.84 -17.94
N GLY A 355 12.27 7.00 -17.32
CA GLY A 355 13.50 7.78 -17.38
C GLY A 355 14.57 7.27 -16.39
N ALA A 356 15.60 8.09 -16.15
CA ALA A 356 16.79 7.61 -15.45
C ALA A 356 16.54 7.38 -13.95
N THR A 357 15.52 8.02 -13.37
CA THR A 357 15.16 7.92 -11.95
C THR A 357 13.92 7.08 -11.70
N CYS A 358 13.15 6.74 -12.75
CA CYS A 358 12.01 5.85 -12.66
C CYS A 358 12.42 4.39 -12.94
N ALA A 359 12.83 3.64 -11.91
CA ALA A 359 13.18 2.22 -12.03
C ALA A 359 12.81 1.44 -10.77
N THR A 360 12.88 0.11 -10.81
CA THR A 360 12.70 -0.73 -9.62
C THR A 360 13.73 -0.38 -8.54
N ALA A 361 14.96 -0.03 -8.90
CA ALA A 361 16.02 0.32 -7.95
C ALA A 361 15.73 1.56 -7.07
N PRO A 362 15.27 2.71 -7.60
CA PRO A 362 14.80 3.83 -6.76
C PRO A 362 13.58 3.50 -5.92
N HIS A 363 12.64 2.70 -6.44
CA HIS A 363 11.50 2.21 -5.66
C HIS A 363 11.97 1.33 -4.46
N ILE A 364 12.96 0.45 -4.66
CA ILE A 364 13.65 -0.29 -3.58
C ILE A 364 14.30 0.66 -2.57
N ALA A 365 14.95 1.72 -3.06
CA ALA A 365 15.58 2.72 -2.19
C ALA A 365 14.53 3.45 -1.34
N GLY A 366 13.38 3.76 -1.95
CA GLY A 366 12.20 4.31 -1.27
C GLY A 366 11.76 3.44 -0.11
N HIS A 367 11.48 2.17 -0.38
CA HIS A 367 11.19 1.19 0.67
C HIS A 367 12.30 1.15 1.72
N THR A 368 13.56 1.03 1.36
CA THR A 368 14.67 1.02 2.34
C THR A 368 14.66 2.26 3.25
N GLU A 369 14.26 3.42 2.73
CA GLU A 369 14.13 4.66 3.49
C GLU A 369 12.87 4.70 4.38
N GLU A 370 11.87 3.86 4.10
CA GLU A 370 10.74 3.51 4.96
C GLU A 370 11.12 2.48 6.05
N THR A 371 12.03 1.56 5.71
CA THR A 371 12.29 0.33 6.48
C THR A 371 13.32 0.47 7.60
N ALA A 372 13.97 1.63 7.82
CA ALA A 372 14.81 1.97 8.98
C ALA A 372 15.71 3.18 8.70
N THR A 373 15.44 4.31 9.33
CA THR A 373 16.37 5.44 9.34
C THR A 373 17.35 5.41 10.51
N GLY A 374 17.10 4.59 11.53
CA GLY A 374 17.81 4.65 12.79
C GLY A 374 17.50 5.95 13.53
N ASP A 375 18.49 6.53 14.19
CA ASP A 375 18.33 7.82 14.87
C ASP A 375 18.07 9.01 13.91
N ALA A 376 18.03 8.77 12.59
CA ALA A 376 17.63 9.77 11.63
C ALA A 376 16.10 9.85 11.52
N PRO A 377 15.52 11.04 11.29
CA PRO A 377 14.10 11.17 10.95
C PRO A 377 13.76 10.39 9.68
N LEU A 378 12.49 9.94 9.58
CA LEU A 378 11.95 9.47 8.31
C LEU A 378 12.05 10.58 7.24
N PRO A 379 12.17 10.22 5.95
CA PRO A 379 11.93 11.17 4.87
C PRO A 379 10.56 11.84 4.99
N LEU A 380 10.48 13.13 4.67
CA LEU A 380 9.24 13.92 4.74
C LEU A 380 8.07 13.32 3.95
N ARG A 381 8.38 12.66 2.84
CA ARG A 381 7.39 11.98 1.99
C ARG A 381 6.67 10.84 2.72
N ASN A 382 7.33 10.18 3.67
CA ASN A 382 6.70 9.15 4.52
C ASN A 382 5.73 9.78 5.53
N TYR A 383 6.07 10.94 6.10
CA TYR A 383 5.13 11.71 6.93
C TYR A 383 3.91 12.15 6.11
N SER A 384 4.13 12.57 4.86
CA SER A 384 3.07 12.99 3.94
C SER A 384 2.14 11.83 3.61
N ALA A 385 2.69 10.66 3.26
CA ALA A 385 1.92 9.43 3.04
C ALA A 385 1.05 9.07 4.26
N LEU A 386 1.62 9.07 5.47
CA LEU A 386 0.87 8.76 6.70
C LEU A 386 -0.19 9.81 7.05
N ASN A 387 0.09 11.09 6.83
CA ASN A 387 -0.89 12.17 7.01
C ASN A 387 -2.09 12.01 6.06
N MET A 388 -1.84 11.57 4.83
CA MET A 388 -2.89 11.30 3.85
C MET A 388 -3.67 10.04 4.16
N THR A 389 -3.00 8.98 4.61
CA THR A 389 -3.67 7.79 5.15
C THR A 389 -4.64 8.18 6.27
N LEU A 390 -4.21 9.03 7.21
CA LEU A 390 -5.10 9.52 8.26
C LEU A 390 -6.30 10.30 7.70
N ASN A 391 -6.08 11.21 6.74
CA ASN A 391 -7.16 11.98 6.13
C ASN A 391 -8.16 11.09 5.38
N GLU A 392 -7.70 10.16 4.56
CA GLU A 392 -8.59 9.26 3.82
C GLU A 392 -9.34 8.30 4.75
N LEU A 393 -8.72 7.86 5.86
CA LEU A 393 -9.43 7.12 6.90
C LEU A 393 -10.45 7.98 7.65
N ILE A 394 -10.24 9.29 7.80
CA ILE A 394 -11.27 10.20 8.35
C ILE A 394 -12.47 10.27 7.38
N ILE A 395 -12.19 10.46 6.08
CA ILE A 395 -13.22 10.57 5.05
C ILE A 395 -14.01 9.25 4.96
N PHE A 396 -13.32 8.12 4.80
CA PHE A 396 -13.94 6.79 4.78
C PHE A 396 -14.73 6.51 6.06
N GLY A 397 -14.21 6.97 7.20
CA GLY A 397 -14.82 6.82 8.52
C GLY A 397 -16.20 7.49 8.57
N ASN A 398 -16.25 8.74 8.12
CA ASN A 398 -17.46 9.56 8.13
C ASN A 398 -18.47 9.15 7.06
N THR A 399 -18.00 8.76 5.88
CA THR A 399 -18.84 8.50 4.70
C THR A 399 -19.34 7.06 4.61
N VAL A 400 -18.53 6.09 5.04
CA VAL A 400 -18.81 4.66 4.87
C VAL A 400 -18.87 3.94 6.21
N ALA A 401 -17.79 3.99 6.99
CA ALA A 401 -17.61 3.08 8.13
C ALA A 401 -18.63 3.33 9.25
N LYS A 402 -18.94 4.60 9.56
CA LYS A 402 -19.87 4.98 10.62
C LYS A 402 -21.28 4.43 10.37
N ALA A 403 -21.80 4.54 9.14
CA ALA A 403 -23.12 4.05 8.78
C ALA A 403 -23.25 2.52 8.89
N ARG A 404 -22.13 1.80 8.85
CA ARG A 404 -22.06 0.33 8.91
C ARG A 404 -21.73 -0.22 10.29
N GLY A 405 -21.62 0.64 11.31
CA GLY A 405 -21.25 0.22 12.67
C GLY A 405 -19.81 -0.28 12.77
N TRP A 406 -18.93 0.17 11.88
CA TRP A 406 -17.51 -0.20 11.86
C TRP A 406 -16.63 0.71 12.74
N ILE A 407 -17.23 1.76 13.31
CA ILE A 407 -16.58 2.67 14.27
C ILE A 407 -17.12 2.33 15.66
N VAL A 408 -16.26 1.84 16.54
CA VAL A 408 -16.61 1.47 17.93
C VAL A 408 -16.34 2.61 18.93
N ASN A 409 -15.50 3.57 18.55
CA ASN A 409 -15.24 4.79 19.34
C ASN A 409 -15.52 6.04 18.50
N PRO A 410 -16.79 6.37 18.21
CA PRO A 410 -17.14 7.49 17.31
C PRO A 410 -16.69 8.86 17.82
N ASP A 411 -16.47 8.99 19.12
CA ASP A 411 -15.96 10.20 19.77
C ASP A 411 -14.52 10.57 19.34
N LEU A 412 -13.79 9.62 18.75
CA LEU A 412 -12.42 9.80 18.25
C LEU A 412 -12.35 10.27 16.80
N LEU A 413 -13.41 10.05 16.02
CA LEU A 413 -13.44 10.36 14.60
C LEU A 413 -13.77 11.85 14.41
N PRO A 414 -12.82 12.70 13.96
CA PRO A 414 -13.15 14.08 13.62
C PRO A 414 -14.09 14.12 12.40
N PRO A 415 -14.94 15.15 12.29
CA PRO A 415 -15.73 15.35 11.08
C PRO A 415 -14.81 15.70 9.90
N ASP A 416 -15.24 15.33 8.69
CA ASP A 416 -14.56 15.66 7.44
C ASP A 416 -14.79 17.12 7.02
N VAL A 417 -14.37 18.05 7.88
CA VAL A 417 -14.36 19.49 7.63
C VAL A 417 -13.11 20.09 8.22
N VAL A 418 -12.50 21.04 7.50
CA VAL A 418 -11.26 21.70 7.94
C VAL A 418 -11.46 22.34 9.32
N GLY A 419 -10.59 21.99 10.27
CA GLY A 419 -10.64 22.49 11.65
C GLY A 419 -11.77 21.90 12.50
N GLY A 420 -12.62 21.03 11.93
CA GLY A 420 -13.63 20.31 12.67
C GLY A 420 -13.01 19.38 13.70
N LYS A 421 -13.61 19.33 14.90
CA LYS A 421 -13.07 18.61 16.06
C LYS A 421 -13.97 17.45 16.44
N ASN A 422 -13.36 16.34 16.86
CA ASN A 422 -14.04 15.21 17.47
C ASN A 422 -14.52 15.56 18.91
N ALA A 423 -15.18 14.62 19.58
CA ALA A 423 -15.68 14.85 20.94
C ALA A 423 -14.56 15.04 21.99
N MET A 424 -13.33 14.63 21.66
CA MET A 424 -12.13 14.91 22.45
C MET A 424 -11.48 16.26 22.14
N GLY A 425 -12.09 17.08 21.29
CA GLY A 425 -11.57 18.40 20.92
C GLY A 425 -10.38 18.37 19.96
N GLN A 426 -10.14 17.23 19.29
CA GLN A 426 -9.04 17.05 18.34
C GLN A 426 -9.54 17.16 16.90
N SER A 427 -8.88 17.99 16.11
CA SER A 427 -9.06 18.06 14.66
C SER A 427 -8.19 17.04 13.93
N ALA A 428 -8.38 16.89 12.62
CA ALA A 428 -7.47 16.11 11.76
C ALA A 428 -6.01 16.56 11.93
N ALA A 429 -5.75 17.88 11.93
CA ALA A 429 -4.41 18.44 12.11
C ALA A 429 -3.82 18.14 13.50
N ASP A 430 -4.64 18.17 14.56
CA ASP A 430 -4.18 17.81 15.91
C ASP A 430 -3.78 16.32 15.98
N LEU A 431 -4.51 15.45 15.28
CA LEU A 431 -4.19 14.03 15.19
C LEU A 431 -2.95 13.78 14.33
N GLN A 432 -2.80 14.45 13.18
CA GLN A 432 -1.58 14.39 12.36
C GLN A 432 -0.35 14.77 13.20
N ALA A 433 -0.39 15.92 13.88
CA ALA A 433 0.71 16.41 14.70
C ALA A 433 1.10 15.42 15.83
N ARG A 434 0.12 14.72 16.41
CA ARG A 434 0.36 13.78 17.51
C ARG A 434 0.78 12.38 17.05
N LEU A 435 0.06 11.84 16.07
CA LEU A 435 0.21 10.46 15.62
C LEU A 435 1.36 10.35 14.63
N VAL A 436 1.40 11.24 13.64
CA VAL A 436 2.39 11.20 12.56
C VAL A 436 3.59 12.10 12.88
N GLY A 437 3.34 13.28 13.42
CA GLY A 437 4.38 14.25 13.81
C GLY A 437 4.14 15.62 13.20
N THR A 438 4.90 16.62 13.65
CA THR A 438 4.82 17.98 13.12
C THR A 438 5.87 18.23 12.05
N ILE A 439 5.42 18.72 10.90
CA ILE A 439 6.25 19.28 9.85
C ILE A 439 6.20 20.79 10.01
N THR A 440 7.24 21.41 10.58
CA THR A 440 7.34 22.88 10.63
C THR A 440 8.23 23.36 9.50
N GLN A 441 7.68 24.22 8.64
CA GLN A 441 8.42 24.89 7.58
C GLN A 441 9.63 25.63 8.18
N GLY A 442 10.83 25.32 7.69
CA GLY A 442 12.05 26.01 8.11
C GLY A 442 12.00 27.51 7.80
N GLN A 443 12.65 28.32 8.63
CA GLN A 443 12.96 29.71 8.26
C GLN A 443 13.85 29.68 7.00
N GLN A 444 13.56 30.54 6.03
CA GLN A 444 14.13 30.50 4.65
C GLN A 444 15.67 30.47 4.51
N TRP A 445 16.46 30.54 5.59
CA TRP A 445 17.93 30.64 5.51
C TRP A 445 18.72 29.69 6.43
N THR A 446 18.11 28.64 6.98
CA THR A 446 18.85 27.49 7.55
C THR A 446 18.11 26.18 7.25
N ARG A 447 18.73 25.31 6.43
CA ARG A 447 18.21 24.02 5.93
C ARG A 447 18.03 22.95 7.02
N GLY A 448 17.10 23.16 7.93
CA GLY A 448 16.67 22.12 8.85
C GLY A 448 15.19 22.30 9.15
N GLU A 449 14.34 21.55 8.47
CA GLU A 449 13.01 21.29 9.00
C GLU A 449 13.19 20.51 10.31
N VAL A 450 12.63 21.03 11.41
CA VAL A 450 12.65 20.34 12.70
C VAL A 450 11.46 19.40 12.72
N TYR A 451 11.72 18.12 12.47
CA TYR A 451 10.68 17.09 12.59
C TYR A 451 10.57 16.65 14.05
N LYS A 452 9.35 16.59 14.55
CA LYS A 452 9.05 15.90 15.79
C LYS A 452 8.22 14.68 15.46
N SER A 453 8.86 13.51 15.51
CA SER A 453 8.20 12.23 15.31
C SER A 453 6.98 12.11 16.23
N GLY A 454 5.88 11.64 15.66
CA GLY A 454 4.66 11.31 16.39
C GLY A 454 4.72 9.90 16.96
N LEU A 455 3.60 9.46 17.54
CA LEU A 455 3.47 8.12 18.14
C LEU A 455 3.68 6.97 17.15
N VAL A 456 3.36 7.18 15.86
CA VAL A 456 3.48 6.19 14.79
C VAL A 456 4.85 6.26 14.12
N THR A 457 5.39 7.45 13.87
CA THR A 457 6.68 7.60 13.16
C THR A 457 7.90 7.39 14.03
N LEU A 458 7.78 7.54 15.35
CA LEU A 458 8.87 7.26 16.28
C LEU A 458 9.28 5.77 16.26
N PRO A 459 8.38 4.78 16.40
CA PRO A 459 8.73 3.38 16.23
C PRO A 459 9.46 3.07 14.90
N LEU A 460 9.06 3.70 13.79
CA LEU A 460 9.63 3.45 12.47
C LEU A 460 11.14 3.83 12.37
N GLN A 461 11.63 4.64 13.30
CA GLN A 461 13.03 5.05 13.38
C GLN A 461 13.92 4.02 14.09
N GLU A 462 13.34 2.99 14.73
CA GLU A 462 14.12 1.93 15.37
C GLU A 462 14.96 1.15 14.35
N LEU A 463 16.26 0.95 14.64
CA LEU A 463 17.19 0.20 13.77
C LEU A 463 16.86 -1.30 13.71
N SER A 464 16.41 -1.88 14.82
CA SER A 464 16.08 -3.29 14.88
C SER A 464 14.63 -3.50 14.44
N THR A 465 14.47 -4.28 13.38
CA THR A 465 13.20 -4.67 12.77
C THR A 465 12.21 -5.25 13.79
N LEU A 466 12.67 -6.13 14.67
CA LEU A 466 11.83 -6.72 15.71
C LEU A 466 11.48 -5.71 16.82
N ILE A 467 12.45 -4.88 17.23
CA ILE A 467 12.19 -3.82 18.22
C ILE A 467 11.14 -2.85 17.68
N ARG A 468 11.22 -2.46 16.40
CA ARG A 468 10.23 -1.59 15.76
C ARG A 468 8.81 -2.12 15.90
N LEU A 469 8.58 -3.38 15.54
CA LEU A 469 7.27 -4.03 15.66
C LEU A 469 6.75 -3.96 17.09
N HIS A 470 7.62 -4.28 18.06
CA HIS A 470 7.27 -4.25 19.48
C HIS A 470 7.01 -2.85 20.02
N VAL A 471 7.82 -1.86 19.63
CA VAL A 471 7.64 -0.46 20.01
C VAL A 471 6.35 0.10 19.41
N MET A 472 6.00 -0.27 18.17
CA MET A 472 4.72 0.07 17.55
C MET A 472 3.54 -0.52 18.32
N ASN A 473 3.58 -1.82 18.66
CA ASN A 473 2.54 -2.46 19.48
C ASN A 473 2.41 -1.80 20.86
N ALA A 474 3.53 -1.51 21.51
CA ALA A 474 3.54 -0.84 22.81
C ALA A 474 3.00 0.60 22.73
N ALA A 475 3.30 1.34 21.66
CA ALA A 475 2.79 2.67 21.40
C ALA A 475 1.27 2.66 21.22
N LEU A 476 0.72 1.68 20.48
CA LEU A 476 -0.73 1.57 20.25
C LEU A 476 -1.47 1.33 21.56
N MET A 477 -0.99 0.40 22.38
CA MET A 477 -1.61 0.11 23.67
C MET A 477 -1.48 1.28 24.65
N SER A 478 -0.32 1.93 24.68
CA SER A 478 -0.12 3.13 25.50
C SER A 478 -1.05 4.28 25.07
N TYR A 479 -1.29 4.42 23.77
CA TYR A 479 -2.22 5.41 23.24
C TYR A 479 -3.68 5.05 23.56
N SER A 480 -4.06 3.77 23.49
CA SER A 480 -5.36 3.29 23.98
C SER A 480 -5.60 3.65 25.44
N ASP A 481 -4.62 3.37 26.31
CA ASP A 481 -4.68 3.68 27.75
C ASP A 481 -4.80 5.19 27.99
N TYR A 482 -4.10 6.00 27.18
CA TYR A 482 -4.19 7.45 27.22
C TYR A 482 -5.60 7.93 26.85
N VAL A 483 -6.14 7.48 25.70
CA VAL A 483 -7.46 7.88 25.22
C VAL A 483 -8.55 7.46 26.21
N GLN A 484 -8.48 6.25 26.77
CA GLN A 484 -9.41 5.77 27.79
C GLN A 484 -9.48 6.68 29.02
N LYS A 485 -8.33 7.25 29.44
CA LYS A 485 -8.26 8.17 30.59
C LYS A 485 -8.78 9.58 30.27
N GLN A 486 -8.78 9.95 28.99
CA GLN A 486 -9.20 11.28 28.55
C GLN A 486 -10.67 11.33 28.10
N THR A 487 -11.27 10.19 27.75
CA THR A 487 -12.68 10.17 27.35
C THR A 487 -13.60 10.55 28.52
N THR A 488 -14.60 11.38 28.23
CA THR A 488 -15.64 11.76 29.19
C THR A 488 -16.64 10.63 29.46
N ALA A 489 -16.58 9.54 28.70
CA ALA A 489 -17.46 8.38 28.81
C ALA A 489 -16.65 7.06 28.84
N PRO A 490 -15.83 6.81 29.88
CA PRO A 490 -14.93 5.65 29.93
C PRO A 490 -15.66 4.30 29.82
N GLY A 491 -16.92 4.21 30.27
CA GLY A 491 -17.74 3.00 30.13
C GLY A 491 -18.26 2.72 28.72
N ARG A 492 -18.08 3.64 27.76
CA ARG A 492 -18.44 3.47 26.35
C ARG A 492 -17.22 3.26 25.45
N PHE A 493 -16.02 3.45 25.98
CA PHE A 493 -14.78 3.28 25.22
C PHE A 493 -14.46 1.80 25.03
N THR A 494 -14.24 1.40 23.79
CA THR A 494 -13.72 0.09 23.43
C THR A 494 -12.20 0.20 23.33
N PRO A 495 -11.41 -0.50 24.18
CA PRO A 495 -9.95 -0.49 24.09
C PRO A 495 -9.46 -0.89 22.70
N PHE A 496 -8.36 -0.27 22.27
CA PHE A 496 -7.74 -0.66 21.01
C PHE A 496 -7.15 -2.06 21.15
N GLU A 497 -7.12 -2.76 20.03
CA GLU A 497 -6.56 -4.10 19.95
C GLU A 497 -5.33 -4.09 19.05
N LEU A 498 -4.42 -5.04 19.29
CA LEU A 498 -3.28 -5.24 18.42
C LEU A 498 -3.70 -6.05 17.18
N MET A 499 -2.92 -5.93 16.11
CA MET A 499 -3.10 -6.80 14.94
C MET A 499 -3.05 -8.28 15.34
N PRO A 500 -3.81 -9.15 14.67
CA PRO A 500 -3.72 -10.59 14.89
C PRO A 500 -2.27 -11.08 14.79
N GLY A 501 -1.83 -11.89 15.76
CA GLY A 501 -0.44 -12.34 15.84
C GLY A 501 0.49 -11.46 16.67
N ASN A 502 0.04 -10.30 17.14
CA ASN A 502 0.87 -9.36 17.92
C ASN A 502 0.48 -9.33 19.41
N ALA A 503 1.45 -9.04 20.28
CA ALA A 503 1.24 -8.77 21.70
C ALA A 503 1.97 -7.49 22.16
N LYS A 504 1.51 -6.92 23.29
CA LYS A 504 2.14 -5.75 23.92
C LYS A 504 3.51 -6.12 24.50
N ASN A 505 3.58 -7.28 25.13
CA ASN A 505 4.82 -7.84 25.64
C ASN A 505 5.47 -8.69 24.54
N PRO A 506 6.68 -8.36 24.07
CA PRO A 506 7.43 -9.16 23.10
C PRO A 506 7.54 -10.64 23.44
N GLN A 507 7.55 -10.96 24.74
CA GLN A 507 7.76 -12.33 25.23
C GLN A 507 6.46 -13.11 25.39
N ASP A 508 5.32 -12.47 25.14
CA ASP A 508 4.02 -13.12 25.15
C ASP A 508 3.78 -13.84 23.82
N THR A 509 4.08 -15.14 23.80
CA THR A 509 3.86 -16.00 22.63
C THR A 509 2.44 -16.57 22.57
N SER A 510 1.53 -16.14 23.44
CA SER A 510 0.13 -16.59 23.40
C SER A 510 -0.60 -16.10 22.15
N ALA A 511 -0.21 -14.93 21.63
CA ALA A 511 -0.75 -14.34 20.41
C ALA A 511 -0.23 -15.00 19.12
N CYS A 512 0.86 -15.76 19.19
CA CYS A 512 1.50 -16.33 18.01
C CYS A 512 0.66 -17.45 17.39
N PHE A 513 0.67 -17.51 16.06
CA PHE A 513 0.00 -18.53 15.28
C PHE A 513 0.63 -19.89 15.56
N LYS A 514 -0.23 -20.81 15.99
CA LYS A 514 0.06 -22.20 16.33
C LYS A 514 -0.66 -23.14 15.39
#